data_AF-A0A3E0UFD8-F1
#
_entry.id   AF-A0A3E0UFD8-F1
#
_cell.length_a   1.000
_cell.length_b   1.000
_cell.length_c   1.000
_cell.angle_alpha   90.00
_cell.angle_beta   90.00
_cell.angle_gamma   90.00
#
_symmetry.space_group_name_H-M   'P 1'
#
loop_
_entity.id
_entity.type
_entity.pdbx_description
1 polymer ?
#
loop_
_entity_poly.entity_id
_entity_poly.type
_entity_poly.pdbx_seq_one_letter_code
_entity_poly.pdbx_strand_id
1 'polypeptide(L)'
;MSNKSLKLRINSSLASFQDGNVSISKLRDSLELNGKAFENVNYDLIQELDDILHQLMTSQFAEEEECESGIAEVIQLIRHWLEKLPD
;
A
#
# COMPACT_ATOMS: atom_id res chain seq x y z
N MET A 1 5.00 1.05 -17.99
CA MET A 1 5.25 2.18 -17.05
C MET A 1 6.58 1.91 -16.39
N SER A 2 7.38 2.92 -16.03
CA SER A 2 8.61 2.65 -15.27
C SER A 2 8.29 2.38 -13.80
N ASN A 3 9.11 1.57 -13.13
CA ASN A 3 8.98 1.30 -11.70
C ASN A 3 8.98 2.61 -10.87
N LYS A 4 9.80 3.60 -11.26
CA LYS A 4 9.79 4.96 -10.70
C LYS A 4 8.42 5.64 -10.79
N SER A 5 7.73 5.50 -11.92
CA SER A 5 6.38 6.08 -12.06
C SER A 5 5.33 5.36 -11.20
N LEU A 6 5.49 4.06 -10.98
CA LEU A 6 4.64 3.28 -10.07
C LEU A 6 4.88 3.67 -8.61
N LYS A 7 6.15 3.78 -8.18
CA LYS A 7 6.51 4.30 -6.85
C LYS A 7 5.91 5.68 -6.59
N LEU A 8 5.99 6.59 -7.56
CA LEU A 8 5.41 7.93 -7.43
C LEU A 8 3.90 7.88 -7.25
N ARG A 9 3.19 7.03 -8.00
CA ARG A 9 1.72 6.87 -7.87
C ARG A 9 1.33 6.36 -6.49
N ILE A 10 2.02 5.34 -5.98
CA ILE A 10 1.75 4.78 -4.65
C ILE A 10 2.04 5.83 -3.57
N ASN A 11 3.16 6.57 -3.68
CA ASN A 11 3.46 7.67 -2.76
C ASN A 11 2.40 8.77 -2.78
N SER A 12 1.88 9.14 -3.97
CA SER A 12 0.78 10.10 -4.08
C SER A 12 -0.51 9.57 -3.45
N SER A 13 -0.84 8.28 -3.61
CA SER A 13 -2.00 7.67 -2.95
C SER A 13 -1.85 7.63 -1.43
N LEU A 14 -0.65 7.33 -0.91
CA LEU A 14 -0.34 7.40 0.51
C LEU A 14 -0.51 8.82 1.06
N ALA A 15 0.03 9.83 0.37
CA ALA A 15 -0.12 11.22 0.79
C ALA A 15 -1.60 11.64 0.84
N SER A 16 -2.37 11.34 -0.22
CA SER A 16 -3.81 11.59 -0.24
C SER A 16 -4.57 10.88 0.88
N PHE A 17 -4.13 9.67 1.27
CA PHE A 17 -4.75 8.93 2.37
C PHE A 17 -4.47 9.62 3.71
N GLN A 18 -3.23 10.04 3.95
CA GLN A 18 -2.83 10.73 5.18
C GLN A 18 -3.49 12.11 5.32
N ASP A 19 -3.78 12.77 4.20
CA ASP A 19 -4.53 14.03 4.17
C ASP A 19 -6.05 13.83 4.34
N GLY A 20 -6.52 12.58 4.48
CA GLY A 20 -7.94 12.25 4.60
C GLY A 20 -8.75 12.38 3.30
N ASN A 21 -8.07 12.55 2.15
CA ASN A 21 -8.70 12.76 0.85
C ASN A 21 -9.15 11.45 0.17
N VAL A 22 -8.63 10.29 0.61
CA VAL A 22 -9.03 8.98 0.10
C VAL A 22 -9.20 7.99 1.25
N SER A 23 -10.10 7.00 1.08
CA SER A 23 -10.35 5.94 2.05
C SER A 23 -9.29 4.84 2.03
N ILE A 24 -9.25 4.00 3.07
CA ILE A 24 -8.38 2.80 3.12
C ILE A 24 -8.62 1.90 1.90
N SER A 25 -9.87 1.72 1.48
CA SER A 25 -10.21 0.93 0.30
C SER A 25 -9.58 1.47 -0.98
N LYS A 26 -9.59 2.80 -1.18
CA LYS A 26 -8.95 3.45 -2.34
C LYS A 26 -7.43 3.35 -2.29
N LEU A 27 -6.83 3.43 -1.10
CA LEU A 27 -5.40 3.21 -0.92
C LEU A 27 -5.03 1.76 -1.30
N ARG A 28 -5.80 0.77 -0.82
CA ARG A 28 -5.59 -0.64 -1.13
C ARG A 28 -5.69 -0.93 -2.63
N ASP A 29 -6.75 -0.45 -3.29
CA ASP A 29 -6.92 -0.65 -4.73
C ASP A 29 -5.76 -0.05 -5.53
N SER A 30 -5.29 1.14 -5.14
CA SER A 30 -4.13 1.78 -5.76
C SER A 30 -2.86 0.95 -5.54
N LEU A 31 -2.63 0.46 -4.31
CA LEU A 31 -1.47 -0.35 -3.98
C LEU A 31 -1.46 -1.67 -4.74
N GLU A 32 -2.61 -2.36 -4.84
CA GLU A 32 -2.73 -3.62 -5.57
C GLU A 32 -2.45 -3.43 -7.07
N LEU A 33 -3.09 -2.43 -7.70
CA LEU A 33 -2.95 -2.17 -9.13
C LEU A 33 -1.52 -1.76 -9.51
N ASN A 34 -0.93 -0.84 -8.74
CA ASN A 34 0.42 -0.36 -9.04
C ASN A 34 1.49 -1.37 -8.58
N GLY A 35 1.25 -2.09 -7.48
CA GLY A 35 2.16 -3.10 -6.92
C GLY A 35 2.33 -4.31 -7.83
N LYS A 36 1.23 -4.82 -8.40
CA LYS A 36 1.26 -5.91 -9.39
C LYS A 36 1.87 -5.50 -10.73
N ALA A 37 1.99 -4.20 -10.99
CA ALA A 37 2.55 -3.67 -12.24
C ALA A 37 4.08 -3.52 -12.21
N PHE A 38 4.74 -3.73 -11.07
CA PHE A 38 6.20 -3.67 -11.01
C PHE A 38 6.84 -4.84 -11.77
N GLU A 39 7.89 -4.52 -12.52
CA GLU A 39 8.67 -5.50 -13.27
C GLU A 39 9.92 -5.91 -12.48
N ASN A 40 10.36 -7.16 -12.62
CA ASN A 40 11.58 -7.72 -12.01
C ASN A 40 11.61 -7.71 -10.47
N VAL A 41 10.45 -7.87 -9.84
CA VAL A 41 10.33 -7.99 -8.38
C VAL A 41 10.55 -9.45 -7.98
N ASN A 42 11.36 -9.69 -6.94
CA ASN A 42 11.55 -11.03 -6.40
C ASN A 42 10.28 -11.50 -5.66
N TYR A 43 10.16 -12.81 -5.49
CA TYR A 43 8.99 -13.41 -4.82
C TYR A 43 8.77 -12.83 -3.41
N ASP A 44 9.84 -12.58 -2.65
CA ASP A 44 9.74 -12.02 -1.30
C ASP A 44 9.01 -10.68 -1.27
N LEU A 45 9.30 -9.78 -2.21
CA LEU A 45 8.63 -8.48 -2.29
C LEU A 45 7.19 -8.58 -2.81
N ILE A 46 6.87 -9.61 -3.60
CA ILE A 46 5.47 -9.90 -3.99
C ILE A 46 4.69 -10.38 -2.77
N GLN A 47 5.28 -11.27 -1.97
CA GLN A 47 4.67 -11.75 -0.74
C GLN A 47 4.49 -10.62 0.29
N GLU A 48 5.49 -9.75 0.45
CA GLU A 48 5.36 -8.56 1.32
C GLU A 48 4.20 -7.66 0.87
N LEU A 49 3.98 -7.50 -0.44
CA LEU A 49 2.83 -6.75 -0.97
C LEU A 49 1.50 -7.41 -0.58
N ASP A 50 1.39 -8.73 -0.75
CA ASP A 50 0.18 -9.48 -0.39
C ASP A 50 -0.12 -9.37 1.11
N ASP A 51 0.91 -9.46 1.97
CA ASP A 51 0.78 -9.28 3.41
C ASP A 51 0.29 -7.87 3.78
N ILE A 52 0.83 -6.84 3.11
CA ILE A 52 0.39 -5.45 3.29
C ILE A 52 -1.07 -5.28 2.86
N LEU A 53 -1.47 -5.84 1.71
CA LEU A 53 -2.85 -5.78 1.22
C LEU A 53 -3.82 -6.46 2.19
N HIS A 54 -3.41 -7.57 2.81
CA HIS A 54 -4.19 -8.25 3.83
C HIS A 54 -4.37 -7.36 5.08
N GLN A 55 -3.31 -6.72 5.57
CA GLN A 55 -3.40 -5.83 6.73
C GLN A 55 -4.24 -4.57 6.45
N LEU A 56 -4.18 -4.02 5.23
CA LEU A 56 -5.08 -2.94 4.81
C LEU A 56 -6.54 -3.39 4.84
N MET A 57 -6.82 -4.60 4.39
CA MET A 57 -8.18 -5.17 4.44
C MET A 57 -8.64 -5.33 5.90
N THR A 58 -7.81 -5.86 6.79
CA THR A 58 -8.14 -5.95 8.22
C THR A 58 -8.38 -4.58 8.84
N SER A 59 -7.54 -3.59 8.51
CA SER A 59 -7.68 -2.22 9.02
C SER A 59 -8.97 -1.56 8.51
N GLN A 60 -9.36 -1.83 7.27
CA GLN A 60 -10.63 -1.38 6.71
C GLN A 60 -11.81 -1.94 7.52
N PHE A 61 -11.83 -3.25 7.79
CA PHE A 61 -12.89 -3.85 8.60
C PHE A 61 -12.91 -3.31 10.03
N ALA A 62 -11.74 -3.08 10.63
CA ALA A 62 -11.67 -2.49 11.97
C ALA A 62 -12.25 -1.07 12.00
N GLU A 63 -12.00 -0.24 10.97
CA GLU A 63 -12.59 1.10 10.85
C GLU A 63 -14.12 1.03 10.69
N GLU A 64 -14.63 0.08 9.91
CA GLU A 64 -16.06 -0.14 9.70
C GLU A 64 -16.80 -0.59 10.99
N GLU A 65 -16.10 -1.36 11.85
CA GLU A 65 -16.62 -1.85 13.14
C GLU A 65 -16.27 -0.92 14.33
N GLU A 66 -15.82 0.32 14.06
CA GLU A 66 -15.42 1.31 15.07
C GLU A 66 -14.37 0.81 16.08
N CYS A 67 -13.50 -0.10 15.64
CA CYS A 67 -12.41 -0.68 16.41
C CYS A 67 -11.08 0.05 16.15
N GLU A 68 -10.11 -0.14 17.06
CA GLU A 68 -8.75 0.38 16.87
C GLU A 68 -8.10 -0.27 15.65
N SER A 69 -7.65 0.55 14.70
CA SER A 69 -7.00 0.08 13.48
C SER A 69 -5.48 0.29 13.54
N GLY A 70 -4.72 -0.74 13.14
CA GLY A 70 -3.26 -0.68 13.01
C GLY A 70 -2.78 0.05 11.75
N ILE A 71 -3.54 1.05 11.29
CA ILE A 71 -3.30 1.68 9.98
C ILE A 71 -1.98 2.44 9.92
N ALA A 72 -1.52 2.97 11.05
CA ALA A 72 -0.24 3.65 11.15
C ALA A 72 0.94 2.69 10.89
N GLU A 73 0.88 1.48 11.45
CA GLU A 73 1.85 0.41 11.21
C GLU A 73 1.85 -0.01 9.74
N VAL A 74 0.66 -0.17 9.15
CA VAL A 74 0.52 -0.53 7.73
C VAL A 74 1.12 0.53 6.81
N ILE A 75 0.93 1.82 7.10
CA ILE A 75 1.59 2.90 6.36
C ILE A 75 3.12 2.77 6.41
N GLN A 76 3.70 2.44 7.57
CA GLN A 76 5.14 2.24 7.70
C GLN A 76 5.62 1.05 6.87
N LEU A 77 4.86 -0.05 6.85
CA LEU A 77 5.17 -1.22 6.02
C LEU A 77 5.16 -0.87 4.53
N ILE A 78 4.18 -0.11 4.04
CA ILE A 78 4.14 0.32 2.64
C ILE A 78 5.38 1.15 2.29
N ARG A 79 5.78 2.09 3.16
CA ARG A 79 6.97 2.92 2.96
C ARG A 79 8.24 2.07 2.87
N HIS A 80 8.39 1.13 3.79
CA HIS A 80 9.55 0.24 3.81
C HIS A 80 9.60 -0.68 2.58
N TRP A 81 8.45 -1.19 2.15
CA TRP A 81 8.35 -1.99 0.92
C TRP A 81 8.74 -1.17 -0.32
N LEU A 82 8.29 0.08 -0.44
CA LEU A 82 8.66 0.97 -1.55
C LEU A 82 10.16 1.26 -1.65
N GLU A 83 10.87 1.30 -0.51
CA GLU A 83 12.33 1.51 -0.46
C GLU A 83 13.11 0.34 -1.04
N LYS A 84 12.58 -0.89 -0.92
CA LYS A 84 13.22 -2.11 -1.42
C LYS A 84 13.02 -2.34 -2.91
N LEU A 85 11.98 -1.74 -3.51
CA LEU A 85 11.67 -1.94 -4.92
C LEU A 85 12.72 -1.30 -5.84
N PRO A 86 12.95 -1.86 -7.03
CA PRO A 86 13.79 -1.21 -8.05
C PRO A 86 13.14 0.08 -8.57
N ASP A 87 13.97 0.99 -9.12
CA ASP A 87 13.54 2.22 -9.80
C ASP A 87 13.19 2.01 -11.29
#